data_AF-A0A6N6KAM3-F1
#
_entry.id   AF-A0A6N6KAM3-F1
#
_cell.length_a   1.000
_cell.length_b   1.000
_cell.length_c   1.000
_cell.angle_alpha   90.00
_cell.angle_beta   90.00
_cell.angle_gamma   90.00
#
_symmetry.space_group_name_H-M   'P 1'
#
loop_
_entity.id
_entity.type
_entity.pdbx_description
1 polymer ?
#
loop_
_entity_poly.entity_id
_entity_poly.type
_entity_poly.pdbx_seq_one_letter_code
_entity_poly.pdbx_strand_id
1 'polypeptide(L)'
;MYVIYHSILVNMQKILLFFALILFSSNLLDQCDELFFSEYVEGYANNKALEIYNPTDEAINLSGYSLARLSNGATSANPPTKVIQLPDVMLESNDVFVVVVDLTDTTQWNSQFDKPVWNGYNLIDTLFDQVSLEPLRDNDGNVIFGP
;
A
#
# COMPACT_ATOMS: atom_id res chain seq x y z
N MET A 1 43.40 35.28 -34.22
CA MET A 1 43.56 35.04 -32.77
C MET A 1 42.23 35.19 -32.03
N TYR A 2 41.54 36.34 -32.09
CA TYR A 2 40.27 36.60 -31.36
C TYR A 2 39.12 35.60 -31.65
N VAL A 3 38.92 35.23 -32.92
CA VAL A 3 37.86 34.28 -33.35
C VAL A 3 38.06 32.87 -32.77
N ILE A 4 39.32 32.47 -32.60
CA ILE A 4 39.69 31.17 -32.05
C ILE A 4 39.43 31.17 -30.53
N TYR A 5 39.83 32.23 -29.82
CA TYR A 5 39.52 32.39 -28.40
C TYR A 5 38.02 32.42 -28.12
N HIS A 6 37.24 33.13 -28.93
CA HIS A 6 35.79 33.19 -28.80
C HIS A 6 35.14 31.80 -28.98
N SER A 7 35.59 31.04 -29.98
CA SER A 7 35.07 29.68 -30.22
C SER A 7 35.43 28.70 -29.11
N ILE A 8 36.65 28.80 -28.54
CA ILE A 8 37.08 27.97 -27.41
C ILE A 8 36.24 28.27 -26.17
N LEU A 9 35.98 29.55 -25.88
CA LEU A 9 35.24 29.98 -24.69
C LEU A 9 33.77 29.54 -24.74
N VAL A 10 33.14 29.60 -25.93
CA VAL A 10 31.77 29.10 -26.16
C VAL A 10 31.68 27.58 -26.02
N ASN A 11 32.68 26.84 -26.49
CA ASN A 11 32.70 25.38 -26.35
C ASN A 11 32.93 24.93 -24.89
N MET A 12 33.75 25.66 -24.13
CA MET A 12 33.96 25.39 -22.70
C MET A 12 32.70 25.66 -21.86
N GLN A 13 31.90 26.69 -22.19
CA GLN A 13 30.61 26.92 -21.54
C GLN A 13 29.59 25.82 -21.83
N LYS A 14 29.54 25.30 -23.06
CA LYS A 14 28.66 24.19 -23.43
C LYS A 14 29.03 22.90 -22.70
N ILE A 15 30.33 22.63 -22.56
CA ILE A 15 30.85 21.49 -21.79
C ILE A 15 30.51 21.65 -20.30
N LEU A 16 30.64 22.87 -19.75
CA LEU A 16 30.27 23.18 -18.37
C LEU A 16 28.76 23.00 -18.12
N LEU A 17 27.91 23.45 -19.05
CA LEU A 17 26.46 23.28 -18.99
C LEU A 17 26.04 21.80 -19.09
N PHE A 18 26.73 21.01 -19.92
CA PHE A 18 26.50 19.56 -20.03
C PHE A 18 26.89 18.82 -18.75
N PHE A 19 28.02 19.20 -18.13
CA PHE A 19 28.48 18.61 -16.88
C PHE A 19 27.56 18.97 -15.70
N ALA A 20 27.04 20.20 -15.66
CA ALA A 20 26.06 20.62 -14.67
C ALA A 20 24.71 19.87 -14.78
N LEU A 21 24.29 19.48 -16.00
CA LEU A 21 23.07 18.71 -16.22
C LEU A 21 23.17 17.28 -15.67
N ILE A 22 24.35 16.68 -15.74
CA ILE A 22 24.65 15.33 -15.21
C ILE A 22 24.73 15.34 -13.67
N LEU A 23 25.17 16.45 -13.08
CA LEU A 23 25.26 16.62 -11.61
C LEU A 23 23.90 16.88 -10.94
N PHE A 24 22.86 17.27 -11.70
CA PHE A 24 21.50 17.49 -11.20
C PHE A 24 20.60 16.24 -11.24
N SER A 25 21.02 15.15 -11.89
CA SER A 25 20.18 13.96 -12.08
C SER A 25 20.25 12.96 -10.92
N SER A 26 21.14 13.16 -9.94
CA SER A 26 21.38 12.22 -8.85
C SER A 26 20.76 12.68 -7.52
N ASN A 27 19.43 12.77 -7.44
CA ASN A 27 18.71 12.87 -6.15
C ASN A 27 17.30 12.29 -6.28
N LEU A 28 17.18 11.02 -6.65
CA LEU A 28 15.88 10.34 -6.71
C LEU A 28 16.01 8.89 -6.26
N LEU A 29 16.51 8.65 -5.05
CA LEU A 29 16.36 7.36 -4.38
C LEU A 29 16.31 7.59 -2.87
N ASP A 30 15.33 8.37 -2.38
CA ASP A 30 14.71 8.03 -1.10
C ASP A 30 13.66 6.96 -1.43
N GLN A 31 14.15 5.78 -1.86
CA GLN A 31 13.27 4.62 -2.01
C GLN A 31 12.98 4.15 -0.59
N CYS A 32 11.71 4.18 -0.22
CA CYS A 32 11.30 3.58 1.04
C CYS A 32 11.55 2.08 0.86
N ASP A 33 12.61 1.55 1.49
CA ASP A 33 13.03 0.15 1.31
C ASP A 33 12.35 -0.80 2.32
N GLU A 34 11.33 -0.29 3.02
CA GLU A 34 10.61 -1.03 4.07
C GLU A 34 9.10 -0.90 3.87
N LEU A 35 8.37 -1.89 4.39
CA LEU A 35 6.91 -1.85 4.45
C LEU A 35 6.45 -0.58 5.18
N PHE A 36 5.41 0.07 4.66
CA PHE A 36 4.78 1.21 5.34
C PHE A 36 3.27 1.16 5.22
N PHE A 37 2.59 1.98 6.04
CA PHE A 37 1.15 2.16 5.93
C PHE A 37 0.82 3.17 4.85
N SER A 38 0.30 2.69 3.71
CA SER A 38 -0.07 3.51 2.57
C SER A 38 -1.44 4.15 2.73
N GLU A 39 -2.37 3.49 3.43
CA GLU A 39 -3.73 4.01 3.65
C GLU A 39 -4.28 3.65 5.04
N TYR A 40 -5.10 4.56 5.56
CA TYR A 40 -5.89 4.37 6.77
C TYR A 40 -7.34 4.76 6.51
N VAL A 41 -8.24 3.77 6.56
CA VAL A 41 -9.66 3.98 6.30
C VAL A 41 -10.41 4.16 7.62
N GLU A 42 -11.05 5.33 7.76
CA GLU A 42 -11.93 5.63 8.89
C GLU A 42 -13.40 5.67 8.48
N GLY A 43 -14.01 4.49 8.45
CA GLY A 43 -15.45 4.35 8.26
C GLY A 43 -16.24 4.41 9.57
N TYR A 44 -17.55 4.23 9.42
CA TYR A 44 -18.47 4.20 10.55
C TYR A 44 -18.26 2.95 11.43
N ALA A 45 -18.29 3.12 12.75
CA ALA A 45 -18.09 2.05 13.73
C ALA A 45 -16.79 1.26 13.49
N ASN A 46 -16.89 -0.05 13.23
CA ASN A 46 -15.77 -0.96 13.03
C ASN A 46 -15.35 -1.10 11.55
N ASN A 47 -15.91 -0.29 10.64
CA ASN A 47 -15.49 -0.24 9.24
C ASN A 47 -14.16 0.50 9.10
N LYS A 48 -13.10 -0.09 9.65
CA LYS A 48 -11.76 0.45 9.67
C LYS A 48 -10.82 -0.52 8.98
N ALA A 49 -9.90 0.03 8.20
CA ALA A 49 -8.87 -0.75 7.52
C ALA A 49 -7.53 -0.04 7.59
N LEU A 50 -6.47 -0.83 7.57
CA LEU A 50 -5.09 -0.37 7.42
C LEU A 50 -4.48 -1.09 6.21
N GLU A 51 -3.96 -0.33 5.27
CA GLU A 51 -3.24 -0.87 4.11
C GLU A 51 -1.74 -0.84 4.38
N ILE A 52 -1.08 -1.98 4.16
CA ILE A 52 0.37 -2.14 4.23
C ILE A 52 0.87 -2.31 2.79
N TYR A 53 1.75 -1.44 2.34
CA TYR A 53 2.33 -1.50 1.01
C TYR A 53 3.78 -2.00 1.06
N ASN A 54 4.15 -2.85 0.09
CA ASN A 54 5.53 -3.23 -0.17
C ASN A 54 6.11 -2.39 -1.33
N PRO A 55 6.87 -1.32 -1.05
CA PRO A 55 7.52 -0.50 -2.08
C PRO A 55 8.75 -1.14 -2.72
N THR A 56 9.20 -2.29 -2.22
CA THR A 56 10.46 -2.90 -2.67
C THR A 56 10.26 -3.70 -3.95
N ASP A 57 11.37 -3.97 -4.65
CA ASP A 57 11.38 -4.79 -5.87
C ASP A 57 11.36 -6.30 -5.59
N GLU A 58 11.21 -6.72 -4.32
CA GLU A 58 11.24 -8.12 -3.89
C GLU A 58 10.06 -8.45 -2.96
N ALA A 59 9.70 -9.73 -2.87
CA ALA A 59 8.64 -10.18 -1.96
C ALA A 59 9.12 -10.21 -0.49
N ILE A 60 8.26 -9.79 0.44
CA ILE A 60 8.56 -9.72 1.89
C ILE A 60 7.64 -10.68 2.66
N ASN A 61 8.20 -11.51 3.54
CA ASN A 61 7.41 -12.36 4.42
C ASN A 61 6.85 -11.56 5.61
N LEU A 62 5.52 -11.49 5.72
CA LEU A 62 4.83 -10.74 6.77
C LEU A 62 4.92 -11.38 8.17
N SER A 63 5.28 -12.66 8.31
CA SER A 63 5.42 -13.32 9.61
C SER A 63 6.52 -12.72 10.51
N GLY A 64 7.44 -11.93 9.91
CA GLY A 64 8.44 -11.16 10.65
C GLY A 64 7.89 -9.88 11.29
N TYR A 65 6.62 -9.52 11.04
CA TYR A 65 6.03 -8.24 11.39
C TYR A 65 4.82 -8.40 12.33
N SER A 66 4.54 -7.34 13.08
CA SER A 66 3.36 -7.27 13.96
C SER A 66 2.76 -5.87 13.97
N LEU A 67 1.46 -5.80 14.17
CA LEU A 67 0.71 -4.55 14.33
C LEU A 67 0.43 -4.29 15.80
N ALA A 68 0.92 -3.17 16.32
CA ALA A 68 0.66 -2.74 17.68
C ALA A 68 -0.30 -1.54 17.70
N ARG A 69 -1.50 -1.73 18.26
CA ARG A 69 -2.48 -0.64 18.37
C ARG A 69 -2.40 0.06 19.73
N LEU A 70 -1.69 1.18 19.78
CA LEU A 70 -1.65 2.05 20.96
C LEU A 70 -2.96 2.85 21.07
N SER A 71 -3.53 2.97 22.27
CA SER A 71 -4.81 3.65 22.51
C SER A 71 -4.66 4.69 23.62
N ASN A 72 -5.43 5.79 23.53
CA ASN A 72 -5.52 6.82 24.57
C ASN A 72 -4.17 7.39 25.03
N GLY A 73 -3.27 7.67 24.09
CA GLY A 73 -1.95 8.24 24.39
C GLY A 73 -0.95 7.24 25.00
N ALA A 74 -1.23 5.93 24.92
CA ALA A 74 -0.24 4.92 25.29
C ALA A 74 1.02 5.06 24.44
N THR A 75 2.18 4.91 25.08
CA THR A 75 3.51 4.98 24.45
C THR A 75 4.22 3.62 24.38
N SER A 76 3.56 2.58 24.87
CA SER A 76 4.08 1.21 24.87
C SER A 76 2.93 0.22 24.67
N ALA A 77 3.24 -0.90 24.02
CA ALA A 77 2.29 -1.97 23.77
C ALA A 77 2.09 -2.87 24.99
N ASN A 78 1.80 -2.28 26.15
CA ASN A 78 1.48 -3.02 27.36
C ASN A 78 0.00 -3.41 27.38
N PRO A 79 -0.39 -4.59 27.93
CA PRO A 79 -1.80 -4.95 28.10
C PRO A 79 -2.60 -3.77 28.68
N PRO A 80 -3.75 -3.39 28.08
CA PRO A 80 -4.57 -4.15 27.13
C PRO A 80 -4.25 -3.90 25.65
N THR A 81 -3.10 -3.32 25.31
CA THR A 81 -2.69 -3.07 23.91
C THR A 81 -2.71 -4.38 23.11
N LYS A 82 -3.48 -4.41 22.02
CA LYS A 82 -3.58 -5.57 21.14
C LYS A 82 -2.42 -5.52 20.14
N VAL A 83 -1.39 -6.34 20.38
CA VAL A 83 -0.38 -6.68 19.38
C VAL A 83 -0.91 -7.85 18.58
N ILE A 84 -0.95 -7.70 17.26
CA ILE A 84 -1.43 -8.73 16.32
C ILE A 84 -0.24 -9.17 15.49
N GLN A 85 0.08 -10.46 15.51
CA GLN A 85 1.06 -11.04 14.61
C GLN A 85 0.48 -11.11 13.20
N LEU A 86 1.25 -10.67 12.21
CA LEU A 86 0.86 -10.83 10.82
C LEU A 86 1.09 -12.28 10.36
N PRO A 87 0.33 -12.77 9.36
CA PRO A 87 0.39 -14.16 8.95
C PRO A 87 1.68 -14.49 8.18
N ASP A 88 1.98 -15.79 8.05
CA ASP A 88 3.03 -16.30 7.18
C ASP A 88 2.58 -16.24 5.71
N VAL A 89 2.66 -15.04 5.15
CA VAL A 89 2.29 -14.69 3.78
C VAL A 89 3.43 -13.88 3.16
N MET A 90 3.80 -14.21 1.92
CA MET A 90 4.68 -13.38 1.11
C MET A 90 3.85 -12.26 0.48
N LEU A 91 4.16 -11.01 0.83
CA LEU A 91 3.62 -9.83 0.16
C LEU A 91 4.54 -9.52 -1.03
N GLU A 92 4.02 -9.67 -2.24
CA GLU A 92 4.78 -9.49 -3.47
C GLU A 92 5.27 -8.05 -3.64
N SER A 93 6.23 -7.87 -4.55
CA SER A 93 6.75 -6.55 -4.90
C SER A 93 5.64 -5.62 -5.40
N ASN A 94 5.62 -4.38 -4.91
CA ASN A 94 4.63 -3.36 -5.27
C ASN A 94 3.17 -3.77 -5.01
N ASP A 95 2.94 -4.70 -4.08
CA ASP A 95 1.60 -5.18 -3.70
C ASP A 95 1.17 -4.66 -2.31
N VAL A 96 -0.10 -4.85 -1.99
CA VAL A 96 -0.75 -4.37 -0.75
C VAL A 96 -1.34 -5.51 0.08
N PHE A 97 -1.26 -5.36 1.40
CA PHE A 97 -1.95 -6.21 2.36
C PHE A 97 -2.89 -5.37 3.23
N VAL A 98 -4.19 -5.65 3.17
CA VAL A 98 -5.22 -4.90 3.91
C VAL A 98 -5.61 -5.64 5.17
N VAL A 99 -5.55 -4.95 6.31
CA VAL A 99 -5.96 -5.44 7.62
C VAL A 99 -7.26 -4.79 8.04
N VAL A 100 -8.26 -5.60 8.37
CA VAL A 100 -9.57 -5.14 8.86
C VAL A 100 -9.88 -5.73 10.24
N VAL A 101 -10.87 -5.15 10.92
CA VAL A 101 -11.42 -5.71 12.16
C VAL A 101 -12.28 -6.93 11.82
N ASP A 102 -11.94 -8.07 12.43
CA ASP A 102 -12.72 -9.32 12.36
C ASP A 102 -13.29 -9.71 13.73
N LEU A 103 -14.41 -10.44 13.72
CA LEU A 103 -15.07 -10.97 14.90
C LEU A 103 -14.40 -12.27 15.35
N THR A 104 -13.48 -12.17 16.30
CA THR A 104 -12.80 -13.35 16.85
C THR A 104 -13.57 -14.05 17.97
N ASP A 105 -14.54 -13.38 18.60
CA ASP A 105 -15.36 -13.91 19.69
C ASP A 105 -16.86 -13.76 19.41
N THR A 106 -17.45 -14.82 18.86
CA THR A 106 -18.88 -14.87 18.53
C THR A 106 -19.80 -14.89 19.76
N THR A 107 -19.26 -15.14 20.97
CA THR A 107 -20.06 -15.15 22.20
C THR A 107 -20.52 -13.74 22.60
N GLN A 108 -19.85 -12.72 22.07
CA GLN A 108 -20.15 -11.31 22.32
C GLN A 108 -20.75 -10.58 21.11
N TRP A 109 -21.51 -11.26 20.26
CA TRP A 109 -22.18 -10.67 19.09
C TRP A 109 -22.93 -9.35 19.37
N ASN A 110 -23.53 -9.24 20.56
CA ASN A 110 -24.31 -8.06 20.97
C ASN A 110 -23.46 -6.93 21.58
N SER A 111 -22.16 -7.13 21.82
CA SER A 111 -21.30 -6.15 22.52
C SER A 111 -20.96 -4.93 21.64
N GLN A 112 -21.14 -5.04 20.32
CA GLN A 112 -20.78 -4.03 19.32
C GLN A 112 -19.28 -3.71 19.22
N PHE A 113 -18.45 -4.17 20.15
CA PHE A 113 -17.00 -3.88 20.18
C PHE A 113 -16.24 -4.63 19.08
N ASP A 114 -16.62 -5.87 18.77
CA ASP A 114 -15.92 -6.73 17.79
C ASP A 114 -16.79 -7.05 16.57
N LYS A 115 -17.76 -6.20 16.22
CA LYS A 115 -18.50 -6.40 14.97
C LYS A 115 -17.52 -6.35 13.79
N PRO A 116 -17.57 -7.32 12.86
CA PRO A 116 -16.69 -7.32 11.70
C PRO A 116 -17.05 -6.12 10.80
N VAL A 117 -16.15 -5.77 9.88
CA VAL A 117 -16.46 -4.80 8.84
C VAL A 117 -17.78 -5.18 8.14
N TRP A 118 -18.66 -4.21 7.93
CA TRP A 118 -19.94 -4.40 7.28
C TRP A 118 -19.70 -5.03 5.89
N ASN A 119 -20.29 -6.20 5.65
CA ASN A 119 -20.10 -7.08 4.48
C ASN A 119 -18.76 -7.88 4.42
N GLY A 120 -17.90 -7.86 5.42
CA GLY A 120 -16.65 -8.64 5.42
C GLY A 120 -15.61 -8.20 4.36
N TYR A 121 -14.61 -9.05 4.09
CA TYR A 121 -13.73 -8.91 2.92
C TYR A 121 -14.57 -9.16 1.66
N ASN A 122 -14.98 -8.10 0.97
CA ASN A 122 -15.58 -8.23 -0.34
C ASN A 122 -14.45 -8.15 -1.37
N LEU A 123 -14.07 -9.30 -1.94
CA LEU A 123 -13.23 -9.31 -3.12
C LEU A 123 -14.07 -8.77 -4.26
N ILE A 124 -13.82 -7.52 -4.65
CA ILE A 124 -14.45 -6.97 -5.86
C ILE A 124 -13.80 -7.65 -7.05
N ASP A 125 -14.42 -8.71 -7.53
CA ASP A 125 -13.96 -9.47 -8.68
C ASP A 125 -15.06 -9.52 -9.75
N THR A 126 -14.67 -10.01 -10.92
CA THR A 126 -15.58 -10.32 -12.01
C THR A 126 -16.64 -11.29 -11.50
N LEU A 127 -17.90 -10.91 -11.57
CA LEU A 127 -18.98 -11.82 -11.24
C LEU A 127 -19.17 -12.80 -12.41
N PHE A 128 -19.23 -14.09 -12.10
CA PHE A 128 -19.47 -15.13 -13.10
C PHE A 128 -20.88 -15.70 -12.95
N ASP A 129 -21.53 -16.01 -14.08
CA ASP A 129 -22.75 -16.81 -14.06
C ASP A 129 -22.43 -18.23 -13.55
N GLN A 130 -23.18 -18.70 -12.55
CA GLN A 130 -22.87 -19.96 -11.86
C GLN A 130 -23.01 -21.20 -12.74
N VAL A 131 -23.68 -21.09 -13.90
CA VAL A 131 -23.93 -22.22 -14.80
C VAL A 131 -22.97 -22.19 -15.99
N SER A 132 -22.87 -21.05 -16.67
CA SER A 132 -22.05 -20.89 -17.87
C SER A 132 -20.58 -20.58 -17.57
N LEU A 133 -20.25 -20.14 -16.35
CA LEU A 133 -18.91 -19.68 -15.96
C LEU A 133 -18.40 -18.51 -16.81
N GLU A 134 -19.30 -17.78 -17.48
CA GLU A 134 -18.97 -16.57 -18.23
C GLU A 134 -19.13 -15.33 -17.34
N PRO A 135 -18.32 -14.27 -17.57
CA PRO A 135 -18.49 -13.00 -16.88
C PRO A 135 -19.90 -12.43 -17.08
N LEU A 136 -20.55 -12.04 -15.98
CA LEU A 136 -21.78 -11.27 -16.02
C LEU A 136 -21.51 -9.93 -16.69
N ARG A 137 -22.41 -9.53 -17.59
CA ARG A 137 -22.31 -8.28 -18.34
C ARG A 137 -23.54 -7.42 -18.14
N ASP A 138 -23.35 -6.10 -18.15
CA ASP A 138 -24.43 -5.14 -18.15
C ASP A 138 -25.13 -5.08 -19.53
N ASN A 139 -26.17 -4.24 -19.64
CA ASN A 139 -26.91 -4.05 -20.89
C ASN A 139 -26.05 -3.44 -22.02
N ASP A 140 -24.91 -2.84 -21.68
CA ASP A 140 -23.97 -2.24 -22.63
C ASP A 140 -22.83 -3.20 -23.00
N GLY A 141 -22.80 -4.41 -22.40
CA GLY A 141 -21.82 -5.46 -22.66
C GLY A 141 -20.54 -5.36 -21.81
N ASN A 142 -20.46 -4.44 -20.86
CA ASN A 142 -19.32 -4.32 -19.94
C ASN A 142 -19.38 -5.40 -18.86
N VAL A 143 -18.21 -5.86 -18.41
CA VAL A 143 -18.12 -6.83 -17.32
C VAL A 143 -18.57 -6.18 -16.00
N ILE A 144 -19.41 -6.89 -15.25
CA ILE A 144 -19.89 -6.46 -13.94
C ILE A 144 -18.91 -6.95 -12.87
N PHE A 145 -18.50 -6.03 -12.01
CA PHE A 145 -17.71 -6.31 -10.82
C PHE A 145 -18.58 -6.20 -9.57
N GLY A 146 -18.35 -7.06 -8.60
CA GLY A 146 -19.11 -7.05 -7.36
C GLY A 146 -18.41 -7.82 -6.25
N PRO A 147 -18.94 -7.70 -5.02
CA PRO A 147 -18.45 -8.43 -3.85
C PRO A 147 -18.55 -9.97 -4.00
#